data_AF-A0A9P7JGY4-F1
#
_entry.id   AF-A0A9P7JGY4-F1
#
_cell.length_a   1.000
_cell.length_b   1.000
_cell.length_c   1.000
_cell.angle_alpha   90.00
_cell.angle_beta   90.00
_cell.angle_gamma   90.00
#
_symmetry.space_group_name_H-M   'P 1'
#
loop_
_entity.id
_entity.type
_entity.pdbx_description
1 polymer ?
#
loop_
_entity_poly.entity_id
_entity_poly.type
_entity_poly.pdbx_seq_one_letter_code
_entity_poly.pdbx_strand_id
1 'polypeptide(L)'
;MPVRIYTFKVELIGSRNPVISRTFSIPASWTFQRLHAAIQYAFSWQNCHLHQFTFEPTRRPPTREERRFISMDYREKLVVIHMGTPEDEDNDWATSARARFSEKDVKLNDFFEDTGKYRKMALKDGVIGKCYYLYDFGVRICQL
;
A
#
# COMPACT_ATOMS: atom_id res chain seq x y z
N MET A 1 -16.62 18.69 -14.49
CA MET A 1 -16.84 17.77 -13.35
C MET A 1 -15.84 18.12 -12.27
N PRO A 2 -16.21 18.12 -10.97
CA PRO A 2 -15.28 18.46 -9.90
C PRO A 2 -14.16 17.43 -9.81
N VAL A 3 -12.91 17.90 -9.76
CA VAL A 3 -11.74 17.04 -9.56
C VAL A 3 -11.66 16.71 -8.08
N ARG A 4 -11.89 15.44 -7.72
CA ARG A 4 -11.63 14.97 -6.36
C ARG A 4 -10.12 14.89 -6.11
N ILE A 5 -9.70 15.30 -4.92
CA ILE A 5 -8.31 15.31 -4.49
C ILE A 5 -8.21 14.51 -3.19
N TYR A 6 -7.21 13.64 -3.11
CA TYR A 6 -6.87 12.92 -1.88
C TYR A 6 -5.62 13.53 -1.26
N THR A 7 -5.66 13.75 0.05
CA THR A 7 -4.49 14.14 0.84
C THR A 7 -3.96 12.88 1.52
N PHE A 8 -2.71 12.53 1.23
CA PHE A 8 -2.02 11.42 1.85
C PHE A 8 -1.03 11.93 2.89
N LYS A 9 -1.00 11.28 4.05
CA LYS A 9 0.05 11.46 5.05
C LYS A 9 0.87 10.17 5.10
N VAL A 10 2.08 10.24 4.56
CA VAL A 10 2.97 9.10 4.42
C VAL A 10 3.99 9.12 5.55
N GLU A 11 4.00 8.09 6.38
CA GLU A 11 4.92 7.96 7.52
C GLU A 11 5.90 6.81 7.29
N LEU A 12 7.21 7.06 7.41
CA LEU A 12 8.23 6.03 7.30
C LEU A 12 8.27 5.20 8.59
N ILE A 13 7.83 3.95 8.50
CA ILE A 13 7.82 3.00 9.61
C ILE A 13 9.25 2.70 10.03
N GLY A 14 9.50 2.74 11.34
CA GLY A 14 10.82 2.52 11.93
C GLY A 14 11.59 3.81 12.24
N SER A 15 11.20 4.94 11.64
CA SER A 15 11.68 6.25 12.09
C SER A 15 11.02 6.62 13.42
N ARG A 16 11.82 7.01 14.42
CA ARG A 16 11.31 7.33 15.77
C ARG A 16 11.79 8.68 16.27
N ASN A 17 13.08 8.98 16.12
CA ASN A 17 13.65 10.24 16.57
C ASN A 17 14.53 10.87 15.46
N PRO A 18 13.97 11.70 14.56
CA PRO A 18 12.56 12.10 14.44
C PRO A 18 11.71 11.11 13.61
N VAL A 19 10.39 11.19 13.75
CA VAL A 19 9.45 10.53 12.82
C VAL A 19 9.53 11.23 11.46
N ILE A 20 9.90 10.50 10.43
CA ILE A 20 9.99 11.02 9.06
C ILE A 20 8.63 10.81 8.41
N SER A 21 7.95 11.92 8.08
CA SER A 21 6.68 11.90 7.37
C SER A 21 6.59 12.97 6.28
N ARG A 22 5.74 12.74 5.29
CA ARG A 22 5.46 13.65 4.18
C ARG A 22 3.96 13.70 3.94
N THR A 23 3.41 14.90 3.77
CA THR A 23 1.99 15.08 3.42
C THR A 23 1.91 15.73 2.05
N PHE A 24 1.10 15.16 1.16
CA PHE A 24 0.89 15.72 -0.17
C PHE A 24 -0.52 15.41 -0.69
N SER A 25 -0.95 16.19 -1.69
CA SER A 25 -2.26 16.06 -2.32
C SER A 25 -2.13 15.62 -3.78
N ILE A 26 -2.92 14.63 -4.20
CA ILE A 26 -2.97 14.17 -5.59
C ILE A 26 -4.41 13.96 -6.06
N PRO A 27 -4.68 14.10 -7.37
CA PRO A 27 -6.00 13.83 -7.94
C PRO A 27 -6.43 12.37 -7.72
N ALA A 28 -7.70 12.16 -7.38
CA ALA A 28 -8.29 10.83 -7.17
C ALA A 28 -8.29 9.95 -8.43
N SER A 29 -8.19 10.57 -9.61
CA SER A 29 -8.13 9.88 -10.91
C SER A 29 -6.74 9.31 -11.23
N TRP A 30 -5.73 9.60 -10.41
CA TRP A 30 -4.39 9.07 -10.60
C TRP A 30 -4.31 7.58 -10.29
N THR A 31 -3.37 6.92 -10.95
CA THR A 31 -3.05 5.50 -10.74
C THR A 31 -2.10 5.31 -9.56
N PHE A 32 -1.98 4.09 -9.08
CA PHE A 32 -0.99 3.75 -8.05
C PHE A 32 0.44 3.99 -8.52
N GLN A 33 0.72 3.86 -9.82
CA GLN A 33 2.00 4.25 -10.41
C GLN A 33 2.33 5.74 -10.19
N ARG A 34 1.32 6.62 -10.33
CA ARG A 34 1.51 8.06 -10.08
C ARG A 34 1.60 8.36 -8.58
N LEU A 35 0.90 7.61 -7.73
CA LEU A 35 1.09 7.67 -6.28
C LEU A 35 2.52 7.28 -5.90
N HIS A 36 3.07 6.19 -6.47
CA HIS A 36 4.46 5.77 -6.30
C HIS A 36 5.43 6.91 -6.65
N ALA A 37 5.28 7.52 -7.84
CA ALA A 37 6.11 8.65 -8.24
C ALA A 37 6.00 9.84 -7.27
N ALA A 38 4.81 10.13 -6.74
CA ALA A 38 4.60 11.19 -5.76
C ALA A 38 5.33 10.91 -4.43
N ILE A 39 5.29 9.66 -3.95
CA ILE A 39 6.02 9.24 -2.74
C ILE A 39 7.53 9.37 -2.98
N GLN A 40 8.04 8.85 -4.11
CA GLN A 40 9.46 8.95 -4.47
C GLN A 40 9.92 10.41 -4.47
N TYR A 41 9.15 11.30 -5.08
CA TYR A 41 9.45 12.74 -5.10
C TYR A 41 9.44 13.35 -3.68
N ALA A 42 8.40 13.08 -2.89
CA ALA A 42 8.24 13.64 -1.55
C ALA A 42 9.35 13.21 -0.57
N PHE A 43 9.88 12.00 -0.73
CA PHE A 43 11.00 11.48 0.07
C PHE A 43 12.37 11.67 -0.59
N SER A 44 12.41 12.27 -1.79
CA SER A 44 13.63 12.44 -2.59
C SER A 44 14.37 11.11 -2.83
N TRP A 45 13.61 10.05 -3.09
CA TRP A 45 14.13 8.74 -3.45
C TRP A 45 14.33 8.62 -4.96
N GLN A 46 15.32 7.82 -5.34
CA GLN A 46 15.62 7.51 -6.73
C GLN A 46 14.89 6.21 -7.06
N ASN A 47 13.95 6.28 -8.01
CA ASN A 47 13.08 5.20 -8.49
C ASN A 47 13.88 4.05 -9.15
N CYS A 48 14.69 3.37 -8.36
CA CYS A 48 15.70 2.40 -8.77
C CYS A 48 15.43 1.00 -8.22
N HIS A 49 14.42 0.84 -7.36
CA HIS A 49 14.09 -0.43 -6.71
C HIS A 49 12.64 -0.81 -6.94
N LEU A 50 12.35 -2.10 -6.79
CA LEU A 50 11.00 -2.65 -6.84
C LEU A 50 10.16 -2.17 -5.65
N HIS A 51 8.86 -2.03 -5.90
CA HIS A 51 7.90 -1.56 -4.91
C HIS A 51 6.57 -2.29 -5.02
N GLN A 52 5.84 -2.28 -3.92
CA GLN A 52 4.48 -2.80 -3.85
C GLN A 52 3.65 -2.00 -2.84
N PHE A 53 2.35 -1.92 -3.11
CA PHE A 53 1.35 -1.47 -2.14
C PHE A 53 0.57 -2.68 -1.62
N THR A 54 0.36 -2.73 -0.31
CA THR A 54 -0.45 -3.77 0.32
C THR A 54 -1.55 -3.15 1.17
N PHE A 55 -2.76 -3.65 1.03
CA PHE A 55 -3.84 -3.36 1.98
C PHE A 55 -3.90 -4.50 2.98
N GLU A 56 -3.67 -4.20 4.25
CA GLU A 56 -3.81 -5.17 5.34
C GLU A 56 -5.00 -4.79 6.20
N PRO A 57 -5.75 -5.78 6.74
CA PRO A 57 -6.84 -5.46 7.62
C PRO A 57 -6.32 -4.77 8.88
N THR A 58 -7.10 -3.82 9.39
CA THR A 58 -6.83 -3.16 10.66
C THR A 58 -7.00 -4.18 11.79
N ARG A 59 -5.97 -5.00 12.04
CA ARG A 59 -5.95 -5.92 13.17
C ARG A 59 -5.73 -5.14 14.46
N ARG A 60 -6.29 -5.67 15.55
CA ARG A 60 -5.80 -5.37 16.90
C ARG A 60 -4.28 -5.60 16.93
N PRO A 61 -3.50 -4.78 17.67
CA PRO A 61 -2.08 -5.03 17.82
C PRO A 61 -1.90 -6.47 18.35
N PRO A 62 -1.03 -7.28 17.73
CA PRO A 62 -0.83 -8.65 18.17
C PRO A 62 -0.31 -8.67 19.61
N THR A 63 -0.78 -9.63 20.40
CA THR A 63 -0.31 -9.85 21.76
C THR A 63 1.20 -10.16 21.75
N ARG A 64 1.85 -10.01 22.92
CA ARG A 64 3.30 -10.23 23.05
C ARG A 64 3.73 -11.63 22.59
N GLU A 65 2.83 -12.60 22.71
CA GLU A 65 3.03 -14.01 22.33
C GLU A 65 2.87 -14.18 20.82
N GLU A 66 1.82 -13.62 20.21
CA GLU A 66 1.61 -13.63 18.76
C GLU A 66 2.79 -12.98 18.02
N ARG A 67 3.42 -11.93 18.59
CA ARG A 67 4.61 -11.27 18.01
C ARG A 67 5.83 -12.19 17.84
N ARG A 68 5.96 -13.27 18.62
CA ARG A 68 7.06 -14.23 18.49
C ARG A 68 6.81 -15.27 17.39
N PHE A 69 5.57 -15.45 16.96
CA PHE A 69 5.15 -16.46 16.00
C PHE A 69 4.65 -15.88 14.66
N ILE A 70 4.35 -14.58 14.59
CA ILE A 70 4.03 -13.90 13.33
C ILE A 70 5.33 -13.66 12.56
N SER A 71 5.66 -14.57 11.64
CA SER A 71 6.53 -14.18 10.53
C SER A 71 5.85 -13.05 9.75
N MET A 72 6.64 -12.14 9.18
CA MET A 72 6.13 -11.02 8.39
C MET A 72 5.24 -11.47 7.22
N ASP A 73 5.39 -12.74 6.81
CA ASP A 73 4.65 -13.42 5.74
C ASP A 73 3.26 -13.94 6.11
N TYR A 74 2.91 -14.00 7.41
CA TYR A 74 1.57 -14.41 7.85
C TYR A 74 0.58 -13.24 8.01
N ARG A 75 1.00 -12.02 7.65
CA ARG A 75 0.08 -10.87 7.59
C ARG A 75 -0.86 -11.08 6.43
N GLU A 76 -2.15 -11.24 6.74
CA GLU A 76 -3.20 -11.36 5.74
C GLU A 76 -3.21 -10.11 4.87
N LYS A 77 -2.91 -10.28 3.59
CA LYS A 77 -2.93 -9.21 2.60
C LYS A 77 -4.31 -9.26 1.94
N LEU A 78 -5.09 -8.19 2.06
CA LEU A 78 -6.36 -8.08 1.35
C LEU A 78 -6.10 -7.85 -0.13
N VAL A 79 -5.24 -6.87 -0.43
CA VAL A 79 -4.93 -6.46 -1.79
C VAL A 79 -3.43 -6.24 -1.90
N VAL A 80 -2.83 -6.71 -2.98
CA VAL A 80 -1.44 -6.43 -3.35
C VAL A 80 -1.44 -5.73 -4.71
N ILE A 81 -0.76 -4.60 -4.80
CA ILE A 81 -0.57 -3.84 -6.02
C ILE A 81 0.92 -3.79 -6.28
N HIS A 82 1.38 -4.43 -7.35
CA HIS A 82 2.80 -4.59 -7.66
C HIS A 82 3.17 -3.84 -8.94
N MET A 83 4.48 -3.61 -9.07
CA MET A 83 5.10 -3.13 -10.31
C MET A 83 5.32 -4.32 -11.25
N GLY A 84 4.91 -4.20 -12.51
CA GLY A 84 5.10 -5.24 -13.54
C GLY A 84 3.80 -5.87 -14.04
N THR A 85 3.93 -6.87 -14.92
CA THR A 85 2.79 -7.71 -15.32
C THR A 85 2.79 -8.99 -14.48
N PRO A 86 1.60 -9.54 -14.15
CA PRO A 86 1.50 -10.77 -13.36
C PRO A 86 2.13 -12.01 -14.03
N GLU A 87 2.55 -11.90 -15.30
CA GLU A 87 3.27 -12.92 -16.06
C GLU A 87 4.78 -12.92 -15.77
N ASP A 88 5.32 -11.85 -15.17
CA ASP A 88 6.76 -11.68 -14.90
C ASP A 88 7.21 -12.26 -13.55
N GLU A 89 6.29 -12.76 -12.70
CA GLU A 89 6.60 -13.24 -11.36
C GLU A 89 6.29 -14.74 -11.18
N ASP A 90 7.29 -15.59 -11.43
CA ASP A 90 7.38 -16.93 -10.84
C ASP A 90 7.62 -16.79 -9.33
N ASN A 91 6.59 -16.46 -8.53
CA ASN A 91 6.79 -16.31 -7.09
C ASN A 91 5.62 -16.79 -6.22
N ASP A 92 5.84 -17.96 -5.62
CA ASP A 92 5.06 -18.64 -4.56
C ASP A 92 4.87 -17.81 -3.26
N TRP A 93 5.48 -16.63 -3.17
CA TRP A 93 5.50 -15.77 -1.96
C TRP A 93 4.24 -14.92 -1.74
N ALA A 94 3.39 -14.76 -2.74
CA ALA A 94 2.20 -13.88 -2.70
C ALA A 94 0.86 -14.62 -2.51
N THR A 95 0.87 -15.91 -2.19
CA THR A 95 -0.31 -16.82 -2.23
C THR A 95 -1.42 -16.47 -1.22
N SER A 96 -1.14 -15.58 -0.26
CA SER A 96 -2.12 -15.17 0.78
C SER A 96 -2.95 -13.93 0.43
N ALA A 97 -2.72 -13.28 -0.72
CA ALA A 97 -3.45 -12.07 -1.10
C ALA A 97 -4.81 -12.37 -1.74
N ARG A 98 -5.90 -11.73 -1.27
CA ARG A 98 -7.25 -11.92 -1.84
C ARG A 98 -7.39 -11.32 -3.25
N ALA A 99 -6.65 -10.29 -3.58
CA ALA A 99 -6.64 -9.66 -4.90
C ALA A 99 -5.25 -9.13 -5.27
N ARG A 100 -4.90 -9.22 -6.56
CA ARG A 100 -3.67 -8.66 -7.11
C ARG A 100 -3.99 -7.73 -8.27
N PHE A 101 -3.30 -6.59 -8.33
CA PHE A 101 -3.45 -5.62 -9.39
C PHE A 101 -2.09 -5.10 -9.87
N SER A 102 -2.02 -4.71 -11.15
CA SER A 102 -0.89 -3.93 -11.66
C SER A 102 -1.12 -2.45 -11.38
N GLU A 103 -0.09 -1.74 -10.93
CA GLU A 103 -0.17 -0.32 -10.56
C GLU A 103 -0.62 0.62 -11.69
N LYS A 104 -0.53 0.18 -12.94
CA LYS A 104 -0.91 0.96 -14.14
C LYS A 104 -2.41 0.95 -14.38
N ASP A 105 -3.09 -0.14 -13.99
CA ASP A 105 -4.50 -0.38 -14.30
C ASP A 105 -5.45 0.13 -13.21
N VAL A 106 -4.95 0.27 -11.98
CA VAL A 106 -5.76 0.69 -10.83
C VAL A 106 -5.61 2.16 -10.49
N LYS A 107 -6.74 2.82 -10.26
CA LYS A 107 -6.81 4.21 -9.81
C LYS A 107 -7.11 4.31 -8.33
N LEU A 108 -6.77 5.44 -7.74
CA LEU A 108 -7.00 5.70 -6.32
C LEU A 108 -8.49 5.73 -5.99
N ASN A 109 -9.31 6.32 -6.86
CA ASN A 109 -10.75 6.34 -6.68
C ASN A 109 -11.40 4.96 -6.69
N ASP A 110 -10.80 3.96 -7.36
CA ASP A 110 -11.33 2.59 -7.33
C ASP A 110 -11.27 1.95 -5.93
N PHE A 111 -10.40 2.44 -5.05
CA PHE A 111 -10.19 1.93 -3.69
C PHE A 111 -10.75 2.85 -2.60
N PHE A 112 -10.50 4.16 -2.70
CA PHE A 112 -10.80 5.11 -1.64
C PHE A 112 -12.21 5.71 -1.72
N GLU A 113 -12.86 5.69 -2.89
CA GLU A 113 -14.21 6.22 -3.06
C GLU A 113 -15.27 5.23 -2.57
N ASP A 114 -16.41 5.71 -2.05
CA ASP A 114 -17.48 4.83 -1.53
C ASP A 114 -18.11 3.94 -2.62
N THR A 115 -18.12 4.42 -3.87
CA THR A 115 -18.55 3.68 -5.06
C THR A 115 -17.39 2.97 -5.77
N GLY A 116 -16.19 2.94 -5.17
CA GLY A 116 -14.99 2.36 -5.76
C GLY A 116 -15.16 0.87 -6.08
N LYS A 117 -14.79 0.46 -7.30
CA LYS A 117 -14.95 -0.91 -7.81
C LYS A 117 -14.25 -1.95 -6.93
N TYR A 118 -13.08 -1.59 -6.36
CA TYR A 118 -12.24 -2.49 -5.57
C TYR A 118 -12.29 -2.23 -4.07
N ARG A 119 -13.10 -1.26 -3.61
CA ARG A 119 -13.29 -0.95 -2.18
C ARG A 119 -13.70 -2.20 -1.39
N LYS A 120 -14.61 -3.02 -1.91
CA LYS A 120 -15.07 -4.28 -1.29
C LYS A 120 -13.94 -5.28 -1.05
N MET A 121 -12.87 -5.22 -1.85
CA MET A 121 -11.72 -6.12 -1.72
C MET A 121 -10.72 -5.62 -0.68
N ALA A 122 -10.64 -4.31 -0.47
CA ALA A 122 -9.83 -3.67 0.58
C ALA A 122 -10.56 -3.51 1.93
N LEU A 123 -11.85 -3.88 1.98
CA LEU A 123 -12.66 -3.87 3.19
C LEU A 123 -12.54 -5.19 3.93
N LYS A 124 -12.32 -5.12 5.25
CA LYS A 124 -12.52 -6.25 6.17
C LYS A 124 -13.29 -5.75 7.39
N ASP A 125 -14.36 -6.47 7.75
CA ASP A 125 -15.25 -6.12 8.87
C ASP A 125 -15.83 -4.69 8.80
N GLY A 126 -16.08 -4.19 7.58
CA GLY A 126 -16.63 -2.84 7.35
C GLY A 126 -15.60 -1.70 7.45
N VAL A 127 -14.33 -1.99 7.74
CA VAL A 127 -13.25 -1.01 7.83
C VAL A 127 -12.27 -1.19 6.67
N ILE A 128 -11.84 -0.09 6.05
CA ILE A 128 -10.81 -0.13 5.02
C ILE A 128 -9.48 -0.51 5.67
N GLY A 129 -8.81 -1.51 5.10
CA GLY A 129 -7.48 -1.91 5.55
C GLY A 129 -6.46 -0.78 5.46
N LYS A 130 -5.46 -0.79 6.34
CA LYS A 130 -4.34 0.16 6.25
C LYS A 130 -3.52 -0.16 4.99
N CYS A 131 -3.15 0.88 4.26
CA CYS A 131 -2.30 0.76 3.09
C CYS A 131 -0.83 0.93 3.50
N TYR A 132 -0.01 -0.05 3.14
CA TYR A 132 1.43 -0.02 3.31
C TYR A 132 2.10 0.07 1.94
N TYR A 133 3.14 0.88 1.86
CA TYR A 133 3.99 0.98 0.69
C TYR A 133 5.37 0.42 1.04
N LEU A 134 5.74 -0.68 0.39
CA LEU A 134 7.05 -1.31 0.51
C LEU A 134 7.91 -0.86 -0.67
N TYR A 135 9.09 -0.34 -0.36
CA TYR A 135 10.11 0.00 -1.34
C TYR A 135 11.41 -0.75 -1.01
N ASP A 136 12.07 -1.29 -2.02
CA ASP A 136 13.34 -2.03 -1.89
C ASP A 136 13.21 -3.24 -0.94
N PHE A 137 12.24 -4.12 -1.25
CA PHE A 137 11.97 -5.42 -0.59
C PHE A 137 12.17 -5.50 0.94
N GLY A 138 11.83 -4.44 1.69
CA GLY A 138 11.86 -4.46 3.16
C GLY A 138 12.70 -3.38 3.82
N VAL A 139 13.51 -2.64 3.08
CA VAL A 139 14.36 -1.58 3.68
C VAL A 139 13.54 -0.33 4.02
N ARG A 140 12.47 -0.04 3.26
CA ARG A 140 11.65 1.16 3.46
C ARG A 140 10.17 0.81 3.39
N ILE A 141 9.48 0.92 4.53
CA ILE A 141 8.04 0.67 4.65
C ILE A 141 7.37 1.98 5.06
N CYS A 142 6.38 2.41 4.30
CA CYS A 142 5.57 3.58 4.63
C CYS A 142 4.13 3.18 4.94
N GLN A 143 3.50 3.85 5.90
CA GLN A 143 2.05 3.80 6.12
C GLN A 143 1.40 5.01 5.44
N LEU A 144 0.34 4.77 4.67
CA LEU A 144 -0.43 5.78 3.92
C LEU A 144 -1.70 6.21 4.65
#